data_AF-A0A452ZXB5-F1
#
_entry.id   AF-A0A452ZXB5-F1
#
_cell.length_a   1.000
_cell.length_b   1.000
_cell.length_c   1.000
_cell.angle_alpha   90.00
_cell.angle_beta   90.00
_cell.angle_gamma   90.00
#
_symmetry.space_group_name_H-M   'P 1'
#
loop_
_entity.id
_entity.type
_entity.pdbx_description
1 polymer ?
#
loop_
_entity_poly.entity_id
_entity_poly.type
_entity_poly.pdbx_seq_one_letter_code
_entity_poly.pdbx_strand_id
1 'polypeptide(L)'
;MVRDWKEKKKLQRRITAAKKVLHEMEQGHILEGLLSGDKLEKASLAEQIASIDFQLFKHAMHSVSKQVDSMSKNVLANSSSRKNVMRIPRETLMNHGEKGKNVFSTEFSKGREILQKSKAAIVLVTNGSDSDIVDAEFQRLLNSFSELMKVEENHISPPFVIISPDNHVDSVRNYLVENDYFGFDTQKVWVLEEMKLPVVSLSSELESKKILLKSPWEILQRPAGTGAIFSSLSSNKILESFNAMGIEYVQICSLSDELVLGHPLLFGAASSRGVDVGVKLRKTSDKTEDGFDLVLSIDHLNKMCRDVAKARFSAHPEQHEHMEHVDGQWVTVQPEAANSHRLSTDVTSVLDSCSPDKLCVMEIVE
;
A
#
# COMPACT_ATOMS: atom_id res chain seq x y z
N MET A 1 21.45 3.87 -26.05
CA MET A 1 22.67 3.16 -25.64
C MET A 1 23.19 3.54 -24.24
N VAL A 2 23.41 4.82 -23.90
CA VAL A 2 24.01 5.19 -22.58
C VAL A 2 23.07 5.00 -21.38
N ARG A 3 21.76 5.23 -21.53
CA ARG A 3 20.76 4.97 -20.46
C ARG A 3 20.65 3.48 -20.13
N ASP A 4 20.53 2.65 -21.17
CA ASP A 4 20.50 1.17 -21.07
C ASP A 4 21.74 0.58 -20.37
N TRP A 5 22.95 1.12 -20.64
CA TRP A 5 24.16 0.68 -19.92
C TRP A 5 24.16 1.05 -18.43
N LYS A 6 23.70 2.25 -18.07
CA LYS A 6 23.62 2.69 -16.67
C LYS A 6 22.60 1.86 -15.89
N GLU A 7 21.46 1.54 -16.50
CA GLU A 7 20.42 0.70 -15.91
C GLU A 7 20.90 -0.73 -15.72
N LYS A 8 21.53 -1.34 -16.72
CA LYS A 8 22.18 -2.65 -16.61
C LYS A 8 23.21 -2.70 -15.49
N LYS A 9 24.07 -1.68 -15.37
CA LYS A 9 25.06 -1.59 -14.28
C LYS A 9 24.41 -1.42 -12.90
N LYS A 10 23.30 -0.67 -12.80
CA LYS A 10 22.53 -0.51 -11.57
C LYS A 10 21.86 -1.83 -11.16
N LEU A 11 21.26 -2.53 -12.12
CA LEU A 11 20.66 -3.85 -11.91
C LEU A 11 21.71 -4.86 -11.45
N GLN A 12 22.88 -4.93 -12.10
CA GLN A 12 23.94 -5.84 -11.69
C GLN A 12 24.41 -5.60 -10.25
N ARG A 13 24.54 -4.33 -9.84
CA ARG A 13 24.87 -3.98 -8.45
C ARG A 13 23.80 -4.42 -7.46
N ARG A 14 22.52 -4.24 -7.80
CA ARG A 14 21.38 -4.71 -6.99
C ARG A 14 21.42 -6.23 -6.85
N ILE A 15 21.64 -6.97 -7.94
CA ILE A 15 21.76 -8.42 -7.94
C ILE A 15 22.91 -8.86 -7.01
N THR A 16 24.11 -8.28 -7.15
CA THR A 16 25.26 -8.64 -6.30
C THR A 16 24.97 -8.39 -4.83
N ALA A 17 24.35 -7.25 -4.49
CA ALA A 17 23.97 -6.94 -3.12
C ALA A 17 22.90 -7.92 -2.58
N ALA A 18 21.86 -8.21 -3.38
CA ALA A 18 20.79 -9.12 -3.03
C ALA A 18 21.31 -10.55 -2.78
N LYS A 19 22.22 -11.07 -3.61
CA LYS A 19 22.87 -12.37 -3.40
C LYS A 19 23.59 -12.45 -2.04
N LYS A 20 24.30 -11.38 -1.66
CA LYS A 20 24.97 -11.31 -0.37
C LYS A 20 23.96 -11.37 0.78
N VAL A 21 22.88 -10.60 0.67
CA VAL A 21 21.81 -10.59 1.68
C VAL A 21 21.13 -11.96 1.80
N LEU A 22 20.86 -12.65 0.68
CA LEU A 22 20.31 -14.01 0.71
C LEU A 22 21.23 -14.99 1.43
N HIS A 23 22.54 -14.91 1.19
CA HIS A 23 23.51 -15.76 1.90
C HIS A 23 23.54 -15.45 3.41
N GLU A 24 23.54 -14.16 3.79
CA GLU A 24 23.46 -13.71 5.18
C GLU A 24 22.15 -14.15 5.88
N MET A 25 21.09 -14.44 5.12
CA MET A 25 19.79 -14.93 5.61
C MET A 25 19.62 -16.46 5.48
N GLU A 26 20.69 -17.18 5.17
CA GLU A 26 20.66 -18.63 4.91
C GLU A 26 19.70 -19.06 3.78
N GLN A 27 19.41 -18.17 2.84
CA GLN A 27 18.55 -18.39 1.67
C GLN A 27 19.38 -18.68 0.41
N GLY A 28 20.53 -19.35 0.57
CA GLY A 28 21.46 -19.65 -0.52
C GLY A 28 20.89 -20.56 -1.60
N HIS A 29 19.90 -21.39 -1.27
CA HIS A 29 19.26 -22.35 -2.18
C HIS A 29 18.59 -21.68 -3.38
N ILE A 30 18.14 -20.43 -3.26
CA ILE A 30 17.58 -19.65 -4.38
C ILE A 30 18.63 -19.46 -5.48
N LEU A 31 19.91 -19.40 -5.12
CA LEU A 31 20.99 -19.13 -6.06
C LEU A 31 21.34 -20.33 -6.94
N GLU A 32 20.88 -21.54 -6.61
CA GLU A 32 21.05 -22.75 -7.42
C GLU A 32 20.39 -22.61 -8.79
N GLY A 33 19.25 -21.91 -8.84
CA GLY A 33 18.57 -21.56 -10.08
C GLY A 33 19.39 -20.67 -11.01
N LEU A 34 20.37 -19.92 -10.48
CA LEU A 34 21.26 -19.10 -11.32
C LEU A 34 22.41 -19.91 -11.92
N LEU A 35 22.66 -21.12 -11.42
CA LEU A 35 23.68 -22.03 -11.95
C LEU A 35 23.12 -22.89 -13.08
N SER A 36 21.86 -23.31 -12.94
CA SER A 36 21.12 -24.12 -13.93
C SER A 36 20.20 -23.26 -14.81
N GLY A 37 19.84 -23.71 -16.02
CA GLY A 37 18.92 -22.99 -16.93
C GLY A 37 19.59 -22.13 -18.00
N ASP A 38 18.76 -21.63 -18.90
CA ASP A 38 19.14 -20.79 -20.02
C ASP A 38 19.38 -19.31 -19.60
N LYS A 39 19.70 -18.47 -20.57
CA LYS A 39 20.02 -17.06 -20.32
C LYS A 39 18.79 -16.24 -19.87
N LEU A 40 17.61 -16.54 -20.39
CA LEU A 40 16.37 -15.81 -20.08
C LEU A 40 15.85 -16.20 -18.70
N GLU A 41 15.86 -17.50 -18.40
CA GLU A 41 15.51 -18.06 -17.09
C GLU A 41 16.37 -17.46 -15.97
N LYS A 42 17.70 -17.47 -16.16
CA LYS A 42 18.64 -16.86 -15.21
C LYS A 42 18.44 -15.36 -15.05
N ALA A 43 18.11 -14.65 -16.14
CA ALA A 43 17.85 -13.22 -16.10
C ALA A 43 16.56 -12.92 -15.31
N SER A 44 15.51 -13.69 -15.55
CA SER A 44 14.23 -13.59 -14.83
C SER A 44 14.40 -13.79 -13.33
N LEU A 45 15.07 -14.88 -12.91
CA LEU A 45 15.32 -15.13 -11.49
C LEU A 45 16.19 -14.02 -10.87
N ALA A 46 17.21 -13.53 -11.56
CA ALA A 46 18.06 -12.46 -11.06
C ALA A 46 17.29 -11.14 -10.87
N GLU A 47 16.35 -10.84 -11.77
CA GLU A 47 15.47 -9.67 -11.66
C GLU A 47 14.51 -9.78 -10.47
N GLN A 48 13.89 -10.96 -10.29
CA GLN A 48 13.06 -11.25 -9.11
C GLN A 48 13.85 -11.11 -7.80
N ILE A 49 15.07 -11.65 -7.72
CA ILE A 49 15.95 -11.49 -6.55
C ILE A 49 16.27 -10.01 -6.30
N ALA A 50 16.52 -9.24 -7.36
CA ALA A 50 16.86 -7.82 -7.25
C ALA A 50 15.66 -6.93 -6.90
N SER A 51 14.43 -7.40 -7.13
CA SER A 51 13.19 -6.66 -6.83
C SER A 51 12.73 -6.82 -5.38
N ILE A 52 13.18 -7.85 -4.65
CA ILE A 52 12.84 -8.05 -3.23
C ILE A 52 13.31 -6.85 -2.40
N ASP A 53 12.38 -6.24 -1.67
CA ASP A 53 12.71 -5.31 -0.60
C ASP A 53 13.17 -6.10 0.64
N PHE A 54 14.47 -6.30 0.75
CA PHE A 54 15.06 -7.08 1.84
C PHE A 54 14.92 -6.40 3.21
N GLN A 55 14.74 -5.09 3.30
CA GLN A 55 14.49 -4.43 4.59
C GLN A 55 13.10 -4.78 5.09
N LEU A 56 12.09 -4.64 4.21
CA LEU A 56 10.72 -5.04 4.50
C LEU A 56 10.61 -6.53 4.77
N PHE A 57 11.25 -7.36 3.95
CA PHE A 57 11.20 -8.82 4.08
C PHE A 57 11.84 -9.31 5.39
N LYS A 58 13.01 -8.79 5.77
CA LYS A 58 13.66 -9.12 7.05
C LYS A 58 12.77 -8.76 8.24
N HIS A 59 12.18 -7.56 8.21
CA HIS A 59 11.26 -7.11 9.25
C HIS A 59 10.01 -8.00 9.32
N ALA A 60 9.42 -8.36 8.18
CA ALA A 60 8.28 -9.26 8.11
C ALA A 60 8.59 -10.62 8.75
N MET A 61 9.69 -11.24 8.33
CA MET A 61 10.15 -12.55 8.85
C MET A 61 10.35 -12.53 10.37
N HIS A 62 11.01 -11.49 10.89
CA HIS A 62 11.26 -11.33 12.31
C HIS A 62 9.98 -11.02 13.12
N SER A 63 9.07 -10.21 12.56
CA SER A 63 7.80 -9.85 13.21
C SER A 63 6.90 -11.05 13.44
N VAL A 64 6.74 -11.90 12.41
CA VAL A 64 5.85 -13.06 12.51
C VAL A 64 6.44 -14.18 13.36
N SER A 65 7.76 -14.29 13.45
CA SER A 65 8.41 -15.25 14.36
C SER A 65 8.26 -14.86 15.83
N LYS A 66 8.10 -13.56 16.14
CA LYS A 66 7.81 -13.08 17.51
C LYS A 66 6.35 -13.17 17.91
N GLN A 67 5.41 -13.10 16.96
CA GLN A 67 3.98 -13.14 17.25
C GLN A 67 3.48 -14.50 17.74
N VAL A 68 4.27 -15.57 17.62
CA VAL A 68 3.97 -16.88 18.22
C VAL A 68 3.83 -16.78 19.76
N ASP A 69 4.38 -15.73 20.40
CA ASP A 69 4.31 -15.50 21.85
C ASP A 69 3.43 -14.31 22.29
N SER A 70 2.84 -13.51 21.40
CA SER A 70 2.10 -12.32 21.81
C SER A 70 0.94 -11.95 20.89
N MET A 71 -0.23 -12.51 21.23
CA MET A 71 -1.51 -12.07 20.69
C MET A 71 -1.94 -10.78 21.40
N SER A 72 -1.83 -9.63 20.72
CA SER A 72 -2.38 -8.34 21.20
C SER A 72 -3.34 -7.80 20.14
N LYS A 73 -4.65 -8.00 20.33
CA LYS A 73 -5.62 -7.11 21.01
C LYS A 73 -5.99 -5.87 20.18
N ASN A 74 -7.25 -5.91 19.71
CA ASN A 74 -8.02 -4.87 19.03
C ASN A 74 -7.78 -3.46 19.57
N VAL A 75 -7.01 -2.65 18.84
CA VAL A 75 -6.79 -1.22 19.14
C VAL A 75 -8.08 -0.40 18.94
N LEU A 76 -8.99 -0.86 18.06
CA LEU A 76 -10.28 -0.20 17.82
C LEU A 76 -11.28 -0.32 18.99
N ALA A 77 -11.15 -1.33 19.85
CA ALA A 77 -12.08 -1.56 20.96
C ALA A 77 -11.82 -0.67 22.19
N ASN A 78 -10.65 -0.03 22.29
CA ASN A 78 -10.23 0.73 23.48
C ASN A 78 -10.18 2.25 23.27
N SER A 79 -10.77 2.80 22.21
CA SER A 79 -10.90 4.25 22.03
C SER A 79 -12.02 4.83 22.91
N SER A 80 -11.87 4.72 24.22
CA SER A 80 -12.78 5.25 25.25
C SER A 80 -12.82 6.78 25.32
N SER A 81 -12.04 7.48 24.49
CA SER A 81 -12.14 8.94 24.33
C SER A 81 -13.13 9.28 23.22
N ARG A 82 -14.42 9.43 23.56
CA ARG A 82 -15.48 9.92 22.66
C ARG A 82 -15.20 11.31 22.05
N LYS A 83 -14.10 11.98 22.43
CA LYS A 83 -13.83 13.39 22.09
C LYS A 83 -13.49 13.62 20.62
N ASN A 84 -12.95 12.62 19.92
CA ASN A 84 -12.48 12.78 18.53
C ASN A 84 -13.30 11.97 17.51
N VAL A 85 -14.52 11.57 17.86
CA VAL A 85 -15.46 10.94 16.93
C VAL A 85 -16.33 12.01 16.27
N MET A 86 -16.38 12.02 14.94
CA MET A 86 -17.24 12.88 14.14
C MET A 86 -18.24 12.00 13.39
N ARG A 87 -19.54 12.24 13.61
CA ARG A 87 -20.61 11.54 12.88
C ARG A 87 -21.03 12.34 11.68
N ILE A 88 -20.85 11.79 10.49
CA ILE A 88 -21.07 12.48 9.21
C ILE A 88 -22.26 11.82 8.51
N PRO A 89 -23.38 12.53 8.31
CA PRO A 89 -24.48 12.02 7.49
C PRO A 89 -24.00 11.73 6.08
N ARG A 90 -24.39 10.58 5.52
CA ARG A 90 -23.96 10.12 4.19
C ARG A 90 -24.17 11.18 3.10
N GLU A 91 -25.28 11.91 3.11
CA GLU A 91 -25.56 12.92 2.08
C GLU A 91 -24.54 14.08 2.09
N THR A 92 -23.88 14.31 3.23
CA THR A 92 -22.84 15.35 3.35
C THR A 92 -21.65 15.08 2.45
N LEU A 93 -21.32 13.81 2.21
CA LEU A 93 -20.21 13.40 1.33
C LEU A 93 -20.62 13.32 -0.15
N MET A 94 -21.89 13.05 -0.42
CA MET A 94 -22.40 12.85 -1.79
C MET A 94 -22.78 14.17 -2.48
N ASN A 95 -23.19 15.19 -1.73
CA ASN A 95 -23.73 16.44 -2.31
C ASN A 95 -22.65 17.53 -2.53
N HIS A 96 -21.37 17.18 -2.49
CA HIS A 96 -20.23 18.11 -2.67
C HIS A 96 -20.33 19.42 -1.85
N GLY A 97 -21.07 19.40 -0.73
CA GLY A 97 -21.27 20.55 0.16
C GLY A 97 -22.32 21.59 -0.25
N GLU A 98 -23.20 21.34 -1.24
CA GLU A 98 -24.25 22.30 -1.59
C GLU A 98 -25.51 22.22 -0.68
N LYS A 99 -25.89 23.41 -0.18
CA LYS A 99 -27.20 23.79 0.41
C LYS A 99 -27.56 23.22 1.79
N GLY A 100 -26.98 23.83 2.82
CA GLY A 100 -27.50 23.84 4.20
C GLY A 100 -26.58 24.62 5.13
N LYS A 101 -27.07 25.08 6.30
CA LYS A 101 -26.18 25.55 7.38
C LYS A 101 -25.33 24.34 7.82
N ASN A 102 -24.15 24.19 7.21
CA ASN A 102 -23.31 23.01 7.41
C ASN A 102 -22.80 22.97 8.86
N VAL A 103 -23.22 21.93 9.59
CA VAL A 103 -22.69 21.56 10.92
C VAL A 103 -21.16 21.48 10.90
N PHE A 104 -20.58 21.17 9.74
CA PHE A 104 -19.14 21.05 9.50
C PHE A 104 -18.52 22.24 8.72
N SER A 105 -19.13 23.43 8.79
CA SER A 105 -18.67 24.60 8.03
C SER A 105 -17.19 24.94 8.26
N THR A 106 -16.69 24.81 9.50
CA THR A 106 -15.28 25.00 9.86
C THR A 106 -14.38 23.99 9.17
N GLU A 107 -14.72 22.69 9.25
CA GLU A 107 -13.97 21.62 8.60
C GLU A 107 -13.95 21.80 7.08
N PHE A 108 -15.12 22.04 6.46
CA PHE A 108 -15.20 22.31 5.02
C PHE A 108 -14.31 23.49 4.62
N SER A 109 -14.33 24.59 5.38
CA SER A 109 -13.50 25.76 5.08
C SER A 109 -12.01 25.44 5.16
N LYS A 110 -11.57 24.74 6.22
CA LYS A 110 -10.16 24.33 6.37
C LYS A 110 -9.73 23.35 5.28
N GLY A 111 -10.59 22.38 4.97
CA GLY A 111 -10.34 21.41 3.92
C GLY A 111 -10.15 22.04 2.54
N ARG A 112 -11.03 22.98 2.17
CA ARG A 112 -10.89 23.73 0.92
C ARG A 112 -9.62 24.56 0.90
N GLU A 113 -9.27 25.21 2.01
CA GLU A 113 -8.02 25.96 2.10
C GLU A 113 -6.80 25.06 1.86
N ILE A 114 -6.77 23.86 2.42
CA ILE A 114 -5.70 22.86 2.21
C ILE A 114 -5.61 22.49 0.71
N LEU A 115 -6.74 22.19 0.07
CA LEU A 115 -6.79 21.82 -1.34
C LEU A 115 -6.34 22.98 -2.25
N GLN A 116 -6.89 24.17 -2.06
CA GLN A 116 -6.55 25.38 -2.82
C GLN A 116 -5.07 25.76 -2.69
N LYS A 117 -4.47 25.55 -1.52
CA LYS A 117 -3.04 25.80 -1.27
C LYS A 117 -2.14 24.64 -1.71
N SER A 118 -2.67 23.60 -2.37
CA SER A 118 -1.93 22.41 -2.81
C SER A 118 -1.23 21.69 -1.65
N LYS A 119 -1.90 21.58 -0.50
CA LYS A 119 -1.38 20.98 0.73
C LYS A 119 -1.88 19.54 0.96
N ALA A 120 -2.60 18.97 0.01
CA ALA A 120 -3.10 17.60 0.07
C ALA A 120 -2.52 16.72 -1.06
N ALA A 121 -2.33 15.44 -0.77
CA ALA A 121 -2.04 14.39 -1.75
C ALA A 121 -2.97 13.19 -1.56
N ILE A 122 -3.06 12.34 -2.58
CA ILE A 122 -3.95 11.18 -2.59
C ILE A 122 -3.15 9.93 -2.99
N VAL A 123 -3.35 8.84 -2.25
CA VAL A 123 -2.83 7.51 -2.53
C VAL A 123 -4.01 6.54 -2.60
N LEU A 124 -4.19 5.92 -3.76
CA LEU A 124 -5.26 4.97 -4.03
C LEU A 124 -4.67 3.57 -4.26
N VAL A 125 -5.19 2.59 -3.54
CA VAL A 125 -4.94 1.17 -3.79
C VAL A 125 -6.11 0.58 -4.58
N THR A 126 -5.81 0.01 -5.73
CA THR A 126 -6.81 -0.71 -6.52
C THR A 126 -6.79 -2.19 -6.12
N ASN A 127 -7.91 -2.73 -5.65
CA ASN A 127 -7.99 -4.14 -5.28
C ASN A 127 -7.99 -5.01 -6.54
N GLY A 128 -7.21 -6.09 -6.53
CA GLY A 128 -7.09 -7.02 -7.65
C GLY A 128 -7.78 -8.35 -7.36
N SER A 129 -8.81 -8.68 -8.14
CA SER A 129 -9.21 -10.08 -8.29
C SER A 129 -9.66 -10.48 -9.69
N ASP A 130 -10.06 -9.56 -10.58
CA ASP A 130 -10.45 -9.91 -11.96
C ASP A 130 -9.91 -8.94 -13.02
N SER A 131 -9.27 -9.52 -14.05
CA SER A 131 -8.48 -8.85 -15.10
C SER A 131 -9.27 -7.92 -16.03
N ASP A 132 -10.60 -8.00 -16.04
CA ASP A 132 -11.46 -7.30 -17.01
C ASP A 132 -11.99 -5.95 -16.49
N ILE A 133 -11.58 -5.58 -15.28
CA ILE A 133 -12.19 -4.50 -14.51
C ILE A 133 -11.07 -3.49 -14.19
N VAL A 134 -10.71 -2.65 -15.18
CA VAL A 134 -10.43 -1.23 -14.86
C VAL A 134 -11.78 -0.68 -14.48
N ASP A 135 -12.05 -0.80 -13.18
CA ASP A 135 -13.38 -1.00 -12.61
C ASP A 135 -14.38 0.07 -12.99
N ALA A 136 -15.64 -0.30 -13.22
CA ALA A 136 -16.72 0.67 -13.25
C ALA A 136 -16.67 1.56 -12.00
N GLU A 137 -16.21 1.01 -10.88
CA GLU A 137 -15.88 1.76 -9.66
C GLU A 137 -14.72 2.75 -9.85
N PHE A 138 -13.59 2.35 -10.44
CA PHE A 138 -12.43 3.21 -10.72
C PHE A 138 -12.80 4.33 -11.70
N GLN A 139 -13.53 4.01 -12.76
CA GLN A 139 -14.04 4.99 -13.72
C GLN A 139 -15.00 5.98 -13.05
N ARG A 140 -15.98 5.47 -12.29
CA ARG A 140 -16.93 6.29 -11.52
C ARG A 140 -16.18 7.21 -10.57
N LEU A 141 -15.15 6.69 -9.88
CA LEU A 141 -14.34 7.45 -8.92
C LEU A 141 -13.57 8.60 -9.58
N LEU A 142 -12.84 8.33 -10.67
CA LEU A 142 -12.06 9.37 -11.37
C LEU A 142 -12.97 10.39 -12.04
N ASN A 143 -14.11 9.97 -12.61
CA ASN A 143 -15.12 10.88 -13.13
C ASN A 143 -15.71 11.76 -12.02
N SER A 144 -16.05 11.18 -10.87
CA SER A 144 -16.59 11.92 -9.71
C SER A 144 -15.57 12.95 -9.20
N PHE A 145 -14.29 12.59 -9.17
CA PHE A 145 -13.21 13.50 -8.83
C PHE A 145 -13.09 14.64 -9.87
N SER A 146 -13.08 14.32 -11.16
CA SER A 146 -13.06 15.33 -12.23
C SER A 146 -14.24 16.30 -12.13
N GLU A 147 -15.46 15.82 -11.84
CA GLU A 147 -16.61 16.69 -11.63
C GLU A 147 -16.47 17.57 -10.39
N LEU A 148 -15.99 17.04 -9.26
CA LEU A 148 -15.70 17.83 -8.06
C LEU A 148 -14.71 18.98 -8.37
N MET A 149 -13.69 18.69 -9.18
CA MET A 149 -12.66 19.65 -9.58
C MET A 149 -13.18 20.75 -10.51
N LYS A 150 -14.22 20.49 -11.31
CA LYS A 150 -14.84 21.50 -12.20
C LYS A 150 -15.69 22.52 -11.43
N VAL A 151 -16.25 22.13 -10.29
CA VAL A 151 -17.13 22.99 -9.47
C VAL A 151 -16.32 24.01 -8.65
N GLU A 152 -15.07 23.70 -8.29
CA GLU A 152 -14.20 24.61 -7.53
C GLU A 152 -13.33 25.50 -8.45
N GLU A 153 -13.68 26.79 -8.57
CA GLU A 153 -12.84 27.78 -9.27
C GLU A 153 -11.43 27.87 -8.62
N ASN A 154 -10.37 27.88 -9.44
CA ASN A 154 -8.95 27.95 -9.04
C ASN A 154 -8.35 26.71 -8.33
N HIS A 155 -8.90 25.51 -8.53
CA HIS A 155 -8.32 24.32 -7.92
C HIS A 155 -7.00 23.88 -8.59
N ILE A 156 -5.99 23.58 -7.78
CA ILE A 156 -4.73 22.95 -8.21
C ILE A 156 -4.80 21.45 -7.94
N SER A 157 -4.64 20.62 -8.96
CA SER A 157 -4.77 19.16 -8.80
C SER A 157 -3.76 18.60 -7.79
N PRO A 158 -4.21 17.79 -6.80
CA PRO A 158 -3.35 17.20 -5.79
C PRO A 158 -2.46 16.12 -6.43
N PRO A 159 -1.24 15.90 -5.91
CA PRO A 159 -0.44 14.75 -6.31
C PRO A 159 -1.20 13.43 -6.08
N PHE A 160 -1.14 12.51 -7.04
CA PHE A 160 -1.92 11.29 -7.05
C PHE A 160 -1.06 10.06 -7.28
N VAL A 161 -1.13 9.11 -6.37
CA VAL A 161 -0.40 7.84 -6.44
C VAL A 161 -1.41 6.72 -6.54
N ILE A 162 -1.27 5.87 -7.54
CA ILE A 162 -2.07 4.67 -7.71
C ILE A 162 -1.15 3.47 -7.51
N ILE A 163 -1.55 2.54 -6.65
CA ILE A 163 -0.88 1.27 -6.43
C ILE A 163 -1.80 0.17 -6.93
N SER A 164 -1.32 -0.59 -7.92
CA SER A 164 -2.11 -1.61 -8.62
C SER A 164 -1.38 -2.94 -8.72
N PRO A 165 -2.11 -4.07 -8.84
CA PRO A 165 -1.50 -5.35 -9.16
C PRO A 165 -0.77 -5.30 -10.51
N ASP A 166 0.25 -6.13 -10.66
CA ASP A 166 1.19 -6.12 -11.79
C ASP A 166 0.54 -6.18 -13.16
N ASN A 167 -0.43 -7.08 -13.32
CA ASN A 167 -1.20 -7.31 -14.54
C ASN A 167 -2.15 -6.15 -14.90
N HIS A 168 -2.36 -5.18 -14.00
CA HIS A 168 -3.27 -4.04 -14.22
C HIS A 168 -2.54 -2.71 -14.41
N VAL A 169 -1.26 -2.60 -14.05
CA VAL A 169 -0.52 -1.32 -14.05
C VAL A 169 -0.55 -0.64 -15.42
N ASP A 170 -0.31 -1.37 -16.50
CA ASP A 170 -0.29 -0.79 -17.85
C ASP A 170 -1.69 -0.41 -18.34
N SER A 171 -2.72 -1.19 -17.99
CA SER A 171 -4.12 -0.84 -18.27
C SER A 171 -4.53 0.44 -17.56
N VAL A 172 -4.14 0.63 -16.30
CA VAL A 172 -4.38 1.87 -15.55
C VAL A 172 -3.66 3.06 -16.20
N ARG A 173 -2.39 2.89 -16.62
CA ARG A 173 -1.64 3.95 -17.33
C ARG A 173 -2.31 4.35 -18.64
N ASN A 174 -2.69 3.37 -19.46
CA ASN A 174 -3.36 3.63 -20.73
C ASN A 174 -4.68 4.36 -20.51
N TYR A 175 -5.47 3.93 -19.52
CA TYR A 175 -6.74 4.56 -19.18
C TYR A 175 -6.59 6.02 -18.74
N LEU A 176 -5.57 6.34 -17.93
CA LEU A 176 -5.25 7.73 -17.58
C LEU A 176 -4.88 8.55 -18.81
N VAL A 177 -4.06 8.03 -19.71
CA VAL A 177 -3.65 8.73 -20.95
C VAL A 177 -4.83 8.99 -21.87
N GLU A 178 -5.70 7.99 -22.07
CA GLU A 178 -6.89 8.09 -22.94
C GLU A 178 -7.90 9.14 -22.46
N ASN A 179 -7.91 9.44 -21.16
CA ASN A 179 -8.84 10.38 -20.53
C ASN A 179 -8.15 11.67 -20.05
N ASP A 180 -7.00 12.02 -20.63
CA ASP A 180 -6.22 13.24 -20.31
C ASP A 180 -6.00 13.42 -18.79
N TYR A 181 -5.69 12.29 -18.14
CA TYR A 181 -5.44 12.17 -16.70
C TYR A 181 -6.58 12.73 -15.82
N PHE A 182 -7.81 12.87 -16.31
CA PHE A 182 -8.96 13.39 -15.54
C PHE A 182 -8.68 14.76 -14.89
N GLY A 183 -7.82 15.57 -15.51
CA GLY A 183 -7.39 16.87 -14.96
C GLY A 183 -6.29 16.80 -13.90
N PHE A 184 -5.71 15.62 -13.64
CA PHE A 184 -4.49 15.50 -12.85
C PHE A 184 -3.26 16.03 -13.59
N ASP A 185 -2.36 16.67 -12.84
CA ASP A 185 -1.06 17.09 -13.36
C ASP A 185 -0.19 15.86 -13.62
N THR A 186 0.08 15.56 -14.90
CA THR A 186 0.85 14.39 -15.32
C THR A 186 2.22 14.24 -14.65
N GLN A 187 2.83 15.35 -14.19
CA GLN A 187 4.13 15.33 -13.50
C GLN A 187 4.00 14.94 -12.01
N LYS A 188 2.77 14.87 -11.50
CA LYS A 188 2.43 14.54 -10.11
C LYS A 188 1.53 13.30 -10.02
N VAL A 189 1.51 12.48 -11.07
CA VAL A 189 0.81 11.20 -11.09
C VAL A 189 1.82 10.06 -11.13
N TRP A 190 1.70 9.11 -10.19
CA TRP A 190 2.52 7.91 -10.16
C TRP A 190 1.61 6.68 -10.21
N VAL A 191 1.89 5.75 -11.12
CA VAL A 191 1.26 4.43 -11.16
C VAL A 191 2.32 3.39 -10.85
N LEU A 192 2.18 2.75 -9.69
CA LEU A 192 3.12 1.79 -9.12
C LEU A 192 2.52 0.39 -9.12
N GLU A 193 3.38 -0.60 -9.34
CA GLU A 193 3.06 -2.00 -9.00
C GLU A 193 3.02 -2.15 -7.47
N GLU A 194 2.08 -2.95 -6.98
CA GLU A 194 2.05 -3.35 -5.58
C GLU A 194 3.33 -4.13 -5.20
N MET A 195 3.83 -3.88 -3.99
CA MET A 195 4.99 -4.64 -3.53
C MET A 195 4.60 -6.08 -3.24
N LYS A 196 5.49 -7.01 -3.59
CA LYS A 196 5.35 -8.43 -3.28
C LYS A 196 6.46 -8.86 -2.33
N LEU A 197 6.13 -9.81 -1.44
CA LEU A 197 7.11 -10.48 -0.60
C LEU A 197 7.21 -11.96 -0.97
N PRO A 198 8.41 -12.56 -0.83
CA PRO A 198 8.56 -14.01 -0.94
C PRO A 198 7.67 -14.74 0.07
N VAL A 199 7.05 -15.82 -0.38
CA VAL A 199 6.40 -16.81 0.48
C VAL A 199 7.46 -17.71 1.08
N VAL A 200 7.28 -18.07 2.34
CA VAL A 200 8.25 -18.87 3.10
C VAL A 200 7.64 -20.15 3.63
N SER A 201 8.47 -21.17 3.89
CA SER A 201 8.02 -22.43 4.48
C SER A 201 7.39 -22.25 5.87
N LEU A 202 6.50 -23.17 6.24
CA LEU A 202 6.06 -23.32 7.63
C LEU A 202 7.23 -23.88 8.47
N SER A 203 7.91 -23.00 9.19
CA SER A 203 8.81 -23.38 10.27
C SER A 203 8.60 -22.46 11.48
N SER A 204 8.79 -23.00 12.68
CA SER A 204 8.76 -22.26 13.93
C SER A 204 10.03 -21.43 14.16
N GLU A 205 11.17 -21.85 13.60
CA GLU A 205 12.44 -21.16 13.78
C GLU A 205 12.73 -20.24 12.58
N LEU A 206 13.21 -19.01 12.87
CA LEU A 206 13.45 -17.99 11.85
C LEU A 206 14.47 -18.45 10.79
N GLU A 207 15.56 -19.08 11.21
CA GLU A 207 16.66 -19.49 10.32
C GLU A 207 16.30 -20.68 9.40
N SER A 208 15.31 -21.49 9.80
CA SER A 208 14.83 -22.61 9.01
C SER A 208 13.64 -22.28 8.11
N LYS A 209 13.07 -21.06 8.21
CA LYS A 209 12.10 -20.58 7.21
C LYS A 209 12.81 -20.32 5.89
N LYS A 210 12.48 -21.10 4.85
CA LYS A 210 13.05 -20.96 3.52
C LYS A 210 12.07 -20.28 2.57
N ILE A 211 12.57 -19.38 1.73
CA ILE A 211 11.81 -18.85 0.59
C ILE A 211 11.44 -20.01 -0.34
N LEU A 212 10.17 -20.08 -0.72
CA LEU A 212 9.68 -21.10 -1.64
C LEU A 212 9.88 -20.67 -3.09
N LEU A 213 10.19 -21.65 -3.94
CA LEU A 213 10.34 -21.50 -5.38
C LEU A 213 9.17 -22.21 -6.07
N LYS A 214 8.49 -21.54 -7.00
CA LYS A 214 7.46 -22.17 -7.84
C LYS A 214 8.09 -23.00 -8.96
N SER A 215 9.26 -22.59 -9.44
CA SER A 215 10.12 -23.33 -10.37
C SER A 215 11.59 -23.00 -10.07
N PRO A 216 12.60 -23.63 -10.71
CA PRO A 216 14.00 -23.31 -10.46
C PRO A 216 14.35 -21.83 -10.68
N TRP A 217 13.53 -21.11 -11.46
CA TRP A 217 13.77 -19.72 -11.86
C TRP A 217 12.62 -18.77 -11.50
N GLU A 218 11.69 -19.21 -10.66
CA GLU A 218 10.53 -18.42 -10.24
C GLU A 218 10.37 -18.50 -8.73
N ILE A 219 10.56 -17.37 -8.05
CA ILE A 219 10.32 -17.23 -6.61
C ILE A 219 8.81 -17.18 -6.40
N LEU A 220 8.31 -17.94 -5.43
CA LEU A 220 6.91 -17.84 -5.04
C LEU A 220 6.72 -16.54 -4.25
N GLN A 221 5.96 -15.60 -4.80
CA GLN A 221 5.71 -14.29 -4.20
C GLN A 221 4.21 -14.02 -4.08
N ARG A 222 3.83 -13.25 -3.06
CA ARG A 222 2.45 -12.77 -2.85
C ARG A 222 2.47 -11.27 -2.56
N PRO A 223 1.36 -10.55 -2.81
CA PRO A 223 1.24 -9.16 -2.40
C PRO A 223 1.60 -8.98 -0.93
N ALA A 224 2.40 -7.95 -0.64
CA ALA A 224 2.90 -7.64 0.69
C ALA A 224 1.81 -7.06 1.62
N GLY A 225 0.60 -6.84 1.10
CA GLY A 225 -0.53 -6.24 1.79
C GLY A 225 -0.52 -4.70 1.76
N THR A 226 -1.63 -4.10 2.19
CA THR A 226 -1.90 -2.65 2.11
C THR A 226 -0.94 -1.81 2.95
N GLY A 227 -0.31 -2.36 3.99
CA GLY A 227 0.70 -1.65 4.78
C GLY A 227 2.01 -1.41 4.02
N ALA A 228 2.25 -2.11 2.90
CA ALA A 228 3.47 -1.95 2.11
C ALA A 228 3.53 -0.62 1.37
N ILE A 229 2.43 0.14 1.30
CA ILE A 229 2.36 1.49 0.72
C ILE A 229 3.48 2.39 1.26
N PHE A 230 3.79 2.34 2.55
CA PHE A 230 4.86 3.18 3.14
C PHE A 230 6.23 2.86 2.54
N SER A 231 6.51 1.58 2.28
CA SER A 231 7.74 1.15 1.61
C SER A 231 7.71 1.51 0.12
N SER A 232 6.56 1.42 -0.55
CA SER A 232 6.38 1.88 -1.93
C SER A 232 6.67 3.38 -2.08
N LEU A 233 6.12 4.22 -1.19
CA LEU A 233 6.33 5.67 -1.22
C LEU A 233 7.79 6.06 -0.95
N SER A 234 8.44 5.35 -0.03
CA SER A 234 9.85 5.56 0.34
C SER A 234 10.80 5.14 -0.80
N SER A 235 10.68 3.91 -1.29
CA SER A 235 11.55 3.34 -2.33
C SER A 235 11.45 4.08 -3.67
N ASN A 236 10.28 4.65 -3.98
CA ASN A 236 10.05 5.46 -5.18
C ASN A 236 10.31 6.96 -4.98
N LYS A 237 10.80 7.39 -3.81
CA LYS A 237 11.09 8.81 -3.48
C LYS A 237 9.88 9.75 -3.61
N ILE A 238 8.68 9.19 -3.50
CA ILE A 238 7.44 9.97 -3.56
C ILE A 238 7.28 10.79 -2.28
N LEU A 239 7.67 10.22 -1.13
CA LEU A 239 7.66 10.97 0.13
C LEU A 239 8.60 12.20 0.09
N GLU A 240 9.78 12.09 -0.54
CA GLU A 240 10.67 13.24 -0.76
C GLU A 240 9.97 14.32 -1.61
N SER A 241 9.25 13.89 -2.66
CA SER A 241 8.48 14.77 -3.53
C SER A 241 7.34 15.46 -2.79
N PHE A 242 6.59 14.73 -1.95
CA PHE A 242 5.52 15.31 -1.12
C PHE A 242 6.05 16.36 -0.14
N ASN A 243 7.18 16.07 0.53
CA ASN A 243 7.82 17.05 1.42
C ASN A 243 8.30 18.28 0.64
N ALA A 244 8.90 18.11 -0.55
CA ALA A 244 9.37 19.22 -1.38
C ALA A 244 8.22 20.10 -1.92
N MET A 245 7.06 19.49 -2.21
CA MET A 245 5.83 20.20 -2.58
C MET A 245 5.15 20.86 -1.37
N GLY A 246 5.61 20.56 -0.15
CA GLY A 246 5.04 21.08 1.08
C GLY A 246 3.64 20.53 1.36
N ILE A 247 3.37 19.28 1.00
CA ILE A 247 2.14 18.56 1.35
C ILE A 247 2.03 18.45 2.88
N GLU A 248 0.84 18.67 3.42
CA GLU A 248 0.55 18.62 4.86
C GLU A 248 -0.32 17.41 5.23
N TYR A 249 -1.21 16.97 4.32
CA TYR A 249 -2.10 15.83 4.53
C TYR A 249 -2.13 14.90 3.33
N VAL A 250 -2.22 13.59 3.58
CA VAL A 250 -2.33 12.57 2.53
C VAL A 250 -3.54 11.68 2.80
N GLN A 251 -4.46 11.62 1.84
CA GLN A 251 -5.52 10.61 1.85
C GLN A 251 -4.94 9.29 1.35
N ILE A 252 -5.12 8.20 2.09
CA ILE A 252 -4.73 6.84 1.69
C ILE A 252 -5.99 5.97 1.75
N CYS A 253 -6.40 5.46 0.60
CA CYS A 253 -7.68 4.77 0.46
C CYS A 253 -7.60 3.57 -0.49
N SER A 254 -8.51 2.63 -0.33
CA SER A 254 -8.75 1.56 -1.31
C SER A 254 -10.05 1.82 -2.07
N LEU A 255 -10.16 1.29 -3.29
CA LEU A 255 -11.43 1.27 -4.01
C LEU A 255 -12.57 0.69 -3.17
N SER A 256 -13.69 1.40 -3.17
CA SER A 256 -14.95 1.00 -2.55
C SER A 256 -16.11 1.80 -3.15
N ASP A 257 -17.33 1.32 -2.94
CA ASP A 257 -18.51 1.87 -3.57
C ASP A 257 -18.81 3.35 -3.22
N GLU A 258 -18.41 3.78 -2.02
CA GLU A 258 -18.70 5.11 -1.47
C GLU A 258 -17.41 5.92 -1.21
N LEU A 259 -16.33 5.56 -1.91
CA LEU A 259 -15.10 6.32 -1.87
C LEU A 259 -15.30 7.67 -2.57
N VAL A 260 -14.80 8.74 -1.92
CA VAL A 260 -14.72 10.06 -2.53
C VAL A 260 -13.27 10.53 -2.41
N LEU A 261 -12.63 10.75 -3.56
CA LEU A 261 -11.27 11.28 -3.60
C LEU A 261 -11.26 12.75 -3.23
N GLY A 262 -10.34 13.13 -2.36
CA GLY A 262 -10.02 14.52 -2.09
C GLY A 262 -11.13 15.32 -1.41
N HIS A 263 -12.10 14.69 -0.76
CA HIS A 263 -13.23 15.42 -0.20
C HIS A 263 -12.78 16.40 0.91
N PRO A 264 -13.10 17.71 0.83
CA PRO A 264 -12.59 18.73 1.77
C PRO A 264 -12.85 18.40 3.25
N LEU A 265 -14.01 17.82 3.56
CA LEU A 265 -14.37 17.44 4.94
C LEU A 265 -13.34 16.50 5.59
N LEU A 266 -12.70 15.62 4.83
CA LEU A 266 -11.74 14.64 5.38
C LEU A 266 -10.47 15.34 5.86
N PHE A 267 -9.86 16.17 5.01
CA PHE A 267 -8.69 16.98 5.38
C PHE A 267 -9.04 18.01 6.45
N GLY A 268 -10.20 18.63 6.31
CA GLY A 268 -10.75 19.60 7.24
C GLY A 268 -10.95 19.04 8.65
N ALA A 269 -11.47 17.82 8.78
CA ALA A 269 -11.66 17.14 10.06
C ALA A 269 -10.33 16.86 10.75
N ALA A 270 -9.33 16.38 9.99
CA ALA A 270 -8.00 16.11 10.51
C ALA A 270 -7.30 17.41 10.96
N SER A 271 -7.31 18.43 10.11
CA SER A 271 -6.68 19.72 10.37
C SER A 271 -7.36 20.51 11.49
N SER A 272 -8.70 20.51 11.54
CA SER A 272 -9.42 21.27 12.58
C SER A 272 -9.14 20.76 13.98
N ARG A 273 -8.85 19.46 14.12
CA ARG A 273 -8.57 18.78 15.39
C ARG A 273 -7.07 18.62 15.69
N GLY A 274 -6.19 18.97 14.75
CA GLY A 274 -4.74 18.83 14.91
C GLY A 274 -4.31 17.38 15.15
N VAL A 275 -4.99 16.43 14.49
CA VAL A 275 -4.73 15.00 14.58
C VAL A 275 -3.75 14.55 13.49
N ASP A 276 -3.04 13.45 13.77
CA ASP A 276 -2.09 12.83 12.86
C ASP A 276 -2.73 11.77 11.97
N VAL A 277 -3.81 11.15 12.45
CA VAL A 277 -4.57 10.12 11.73
C VAL A 277 -6.06 10.42 11.81
N GLY A 278 -6.70 10.53 10.66
CA GLY A 278 -8.15 10.47 10.49
C GLY A 278 -8.54 9.12 9.87
N VAL A 279 -9.55 8.45 10.41
CA VAL A 279 -10.07 7.18 9.87
C VAL A 279 -11.53 7.37 9.53
N LYS A 280 -11.90 7.17 8.27
CA LYS A 280 -13.31 7.08 7.87
C LYS A 280 -13.80 5.65 8.11
N LEU A 281 -14.84 5.52 8.92
CA LEU A 281 -15.50 4.25 9.22
C LEU A 281 -16.95 4.33 8.78
N ARG A 282 -17.46 3.26 8.20
CA ARG A 282 -18.90 3.09 7.95
C ARG A 282 -19.48 2.18 9.03
N LYS A 283 -20.66 2.52 9.53
CA LYS A 283 -21.41 1.64 10.42
C LYS A 283 -22.23 0.66 9.59
N THR A 284 -21.63 -0.44 9.15
CA THR A 284 -22.37 -1.52 8.48
C THR A 284 -22.95 -2.48 9.51
N SER A 285 -24.20 -2.91 9.31
CA SER A 285 -24.90 -3.81 10.22
C SER A 285 -24.55 -5.28 10.02
N ASP A 286 -23.90 -5.69 8.92
CA ASP A 286 -23.67 -7.13 8.65
C ASP A 286 -22.58 -7.45 7.59
N LYS A 287 -21.74 -6.48 7.19
CA LYS A 287 -20.62 -6.76 6.26
C LYS A 287 -19.37 -6.04 6.74
N THR A 288 -18.29 -6.78 7.00
CA THR A 288 -16.95 -6.20 7.02
C THR A 288 -16.68 -5.68 5.61
N GLU A 289 -16.78 -4.37 5.42
CA GLU A 289 -16.19 -3.76 4.23
C GLU A 289 -14.68 -3.90 4.36
N ASP A 290 -14.04 -4.57 3.40
CA ASP A 290 -12.58 -4.74 3.34
C ASP A 290 -11.86 -3.45 2.88
N GLY A 291 -12.61 -2.36 2.69
CA GLY A 291 -12.11 -1.07 2.26
C GLY A 291 -11.59 -0.21 3.41
N PHE A 292 -10.63 0.67 3.12
CA PHE A 292 -10.11 1.66 4.07
C PHE A 292 -10.06 3.05 3.43
N ASP A 293 -10.21 4.08 4.26
CA ASP A 293 -10.04 5.48 3.87
C ASP A 293 -9.50 6.26 5.07
N LEU A 294 -8.22 6.64 4.95
CA LEU A 294 -7.41 7.25 6.00
C LEU A 294 -6.92 8.61 5.53
N VAL A 295 -6.79 9.56 6.45
CA VAL A 295 -6.05 10.81 6.24
C VAL A 295 -4.89 10.85 7.21
N LEU A 296 -3.67 10.97 6.71
CA LEU A 296 -2.46 11.08 7.53
C LEU A 296 -1.89 12.49 7.44
N SER A 297 -1.38 13.02 8.55
CA SER A 297 -0.46 14.16 8.50
C SER A 297 0.84 13.75 7.80
N ILE A 298 1.49 14.70 7.12
CA ILE A 298 2.78 14.46 6.46
C ILE A 298 3.85 14.01 7.45
N ASP A 299 3.79 14.48 8.70
CA ASP A 299 4.71 14.10 9.78
C ASP A 299 4.53 12.64 10.17
N HIS A 300 3.29 12.17 10.31
CA HIS A 300 3.02 10.76 10.60
C HIS A 300 3.35 9.87 9.41
N LEU A 301 3.08 10.31 8.18
CA LEU A 301 3.50 9.60 6.98
C LEU A 301 5.03 9.46 6.90
N ASN A 302 5.77 10.54 7.20
CA ASN A 302 7.23 10.54 7.29
C ASN A 302 7.73 9.51 8.31
N LYS A 303 7.10 9.44 9.48
CA LYS A 303 7.43 8.46 10.53
C LYS A 303 7.24 7.03 10.03
N MET A 304 6.12 6.73 9.37
CA MET A 304 5.81 5.40 8.85
C MET A 304 6.75 4.97 7.72
N CYS A 305 7.15 5.88 6.84
CA CYS A 305 8.03 5.55 5.70
C CYS A 305 9.51 5.45 6.05
N ARG A 306 9.96 6.08 7.16
CA ARG A 306 11.37 6.07 7.60
C ARG A 306 11.72 4.85 8.45
N ASP A 307 10.75 4.30 9.15
CA ASP A 307 10.96 3.19 10.08
C ASP A 307 10.08 1.99 9.68
N VAL A 308 10.67 1.06 8.93
CA VAL A 308 9.97 -0.16 8.49
C VAL A 308 9.45 -0.99 9.66
N ALA A 309 10.04 -0.85 10.85
CA ALA A 309 9.60 -1.57 12.04
C ALA A 309 8.21 -1.17 12.53
N LYS A 310 7.68 -0.05 12.02
CA LYS A 310 6.31 0.44 12.27
C LYS A 310 5.24 -0.41 11.59
N ALA A 311 5.58 -1.11 10.52
CA ALA A 311 4.65 -1.98 9.83
C ALA A 311 4.39 -3.24 10.65
N ARG A 312 3.12 -3.49 10.98
CA ARG A 312 2.72 -4.76 11.60
C ARG A 312 2.52 -5.81 10.54
N PHE A 313 3.23 -6.93 10.65
CA PHE A 313 3.10 -8.08 9.76
C PHE A 313 2.31 -9.21 10.40
N SER A 314 1.58 -9.94 9.57
CA SER A 314 0.88 -11.17 9.90
C SER A 314 1.37 -12.28 8.96
N ALA A 315 1.36 -13.52 9.46
CA ALA A 315 1.62 -14.70 8.66
C ALA A 315 0.31 -15.48 8.45
N HIS A 316 -0.01 -15.77 7.20
CA HIS A 316 -1.21 -16.51 6.80
C HIS A 316 -0.79 -17.86 6.24
N PRO A 317 -1.16 -18.98 6.88
CA PRO A 317 -0.86 -20.31 6.36
C PRO A 317 -1.53 -20.53 4.99
N GLU A 318 -0.75 -20.96 4.01
CA GLU A 318 -1.20 -21.30 2.65
C GLU A 318 -0.58 -22.63 2.22
N GLN A 319 -1.25 -23.31 1.28
CA GLN A 319 -0.77 -24.53 0.64
C GLN A 319 -0.23 -24.20 -0.75
N HIS A 320 1.05 -24.50 -0.98
CA HIS A 320 1.69 -24.28 -2.27
C HIS A 320 2.55 -25.49 -2.66
N GLU A 321 2.31 -25.98 -3.88
CA GLU A 321 3.32 -26.73 -4.62
C GLU A 321 4.55 -25.84 -4.84
N HIS A 322 5.73 -26.40 -4.63
CA HIS A 322 7.01 -25.70 -4.76
C HIS A 322 8.10 -26.66 -5.18
N MET A 323 9.27 -26.13 -5.54
CA MET A 323 10.45 -26.92 -5.91
C MET A 323 11.59 -26.71 -4.91
N GLU A 324 12.30 -27.79 -4.66
CA GLU A 324 13.52 -27.82 -3.84
C GLU A 324 14.68 -28.40 -4.66
N HIS A 325 15.90 -27.97 -4.33
CA HIS A 325 17.12 -28.53 -4.91
C HIS A 325 17.74 -29.51 -3.92
N VAL A 326 17.59 -30.81 -4.18
CA VAL A 326 18.03 -31.91 -3.32
C VAL A 326 19.02 -32.77 -4.11
N ASP A 327 20.21 -33.01 -3.54
CA ASP A 327 21.26 -33.86 -4.13
C ASP A 327 21.61 -33.53 -5.60
N GLY A 328 21.59 -32.24 -5.96
CA GLY A 328 21.91 -31.78 -7.32
C GLY A 328 20.76 -31.90 -8.32
N GLN A 329 19.54 -32.20 -7.86
CA GLN A 329 18.35 -32.31 -8.70
C GLN A 329 17.22 -31.43 -8.16
N TRP A 330 16.41 -30.91 -9.10
CA TRP A 330 15.19 -30.18 -8.77
C TRP A 330 14.04 -31.17 -8.58
N VAL A 331 13.40 -31.12 -7.42
CA VAL A 331 12.29 -32.00 -7.04
C VAL A 331 11.07 -31.14 -6.73
N THR A 332 9.93 -31.53 -7.30
CA THR A 332 8.63 -30.93 -6.96
C THR A 332 8.12 -31.50 -5.64
N VAL A 333 7.73 -30.62 -4.72
CA VAL A 333 7.13 -30.97 -3.44
C VAL A 333 5.64 -30.61 -3.48
N GLN A 334 4.80 -31.63 -3.33
CA GLN A 334 3.34 -31.50 -3.27
C GLN A 334 2.85 -31.76 -1.84
N PRO A 335 2.55 -30.71 -1.07
CA PRO A 335 2.11 -30.84 0.32
C PRO A 335 0.63 -31.27 0.39
N GLU A 336 0.26 -32.04 1.41
CA GLU A 336 -1.13 -32.46 1.67
C GLU A 336 -1.92 -31.45 2.52
N ALA A 337 -1.24 -30.48 3.14
CA ALA A 337 -1.81 -29.44 3.99
C ALA A 337 -1.05 -28.12 3.78
N ALA A 338 -1.43 -27.07 4.51
CA ALA A 338 -0.66 -25.83 4.52
C ALA A 338 0.82 -26.13 4.84
N ASN A 339 1.73 -25.58 4.04
CA ASN A 339 3.18 -25.80 4.11
C ASN A 339 3.97 -24.49 3.98
N SER A 340 3.27 -23.37 3.82
CA SER A 340 3.87 -22.06 3.67
C SER A 340 3.16 -20.97 4.47
N HIS A 341 3.84 -19.83 4.66
CA HIS A 341 3.26 -18.58 5.15
C HIS A 341 3.32 -17.51 4.07
N ARG A 342 2.17 -16.93 3.75
CA ARG A 342 2.08 -15.61 3.13
C ARG A 342 2.31 -14.54 4.20
N LEU A 343 3.28 -13.66 3.96
CA LEU A 343 3.57 -12.53 4.83
C LEU A 343 2.87 -11.29 4.29
N SER A 344 2.00 -10.67 5.08
CA SER A 344 1.33 -9.42 4.68
C SER A 344 1.24 -8.42 5.82
N THR A 345 1.27 -7.14 5.48
CA THR A 345 1.07 -6.02 6.40
C THR A 345 -0.17 -5.23 6.04
N ASP A 346 -0.79 -4.61 7.03
CA ASP A 346 -2.04 -3.86 6.87
C ASP A 346 -1.81 -2.37 7.13
N VAL A 347 -2.45 -1.52 6.32
CA VAL A 347 -2.33 -0.05 6.41
C VAL A 347 -2.82 0.48 7.75
N THR A 348 -3.71 -0.22 8.46
CA THR A 348 -4.15 0.14 9.82
C THR A 348 -3.04 0.05 10.87
N SER A 349 -1.87 -0.51 10.55
CA SER A 349 -0.67 -0.44 11.42
C SER A 349 -0.26 0.99 11.76
N VAL A 350 -0.69 2.00 10.98
CA VAL A 350 -0.52 3.42 11.31
C VAL A 350 -1.08 3.78 12.69
N LEU A 351 -2.12 3.06 13.13
CA LEU A 351 -2.82 3.29 14.40
C LEU A 351 -1.96 2.86 15.58
N ASP A 352 -1.11 1.84 15.43
CA ASP A 352 -0.24 1.33 16.49
C ASP A 352 0.80 2.37 16.91
N SER A 353 1.10 3.33 16.04
CA SER A 353 2.08 4.39 16.27
C SER A 353 1.47 5.78 16.43
N CYS A 354 0.14 5.86 16.50
CA CYS A 354 -0.63 7.09 16.71
C CYS A 354 -1.12 7.15 18.17
N SER A 355 -0.93 8.30 18.83
CA SER A 355 -1.52 8.47 20.16
C SER A 355 -3.04 8.65 20.04
N PRO A 356 -3.85 8.17 21.02
CA PRO A 356 -5.32 8.24 20.93
C PRO A 356 -5.87 9.67 20.82
N ASP A 357 -5.17 10.67 21.36
CA ASP A 357 -5.52 12.09 21.26
C ASP A 357 -5.22 12.69 19.87
N LYS A 358 -4.34 12.04 19.10
CA LYS A 358 -3.96 12.37 17.72
C LYS A 358 -4.71 11.54 16.68
N LEU A 359 -5.74 10.82 17.09
CA LEU A 359 -6.63 10.05 16.22
C LEU A 359 -8.00 10.73 16.12
N CYS A 360 -8.56 10.83 14.93
CA CYS A 360 -9.95 11.20 14.67
C CYS A 360 -10.67 10.07 13.94
N VAL A 361 -11.89 9.74 14.39
CA VAL A 361 -12.76 8.75 13.73
C VAL A 361 -13.91 9.50 13.07
N MET A 362 -14.07 9.33 11.77
CA MET A 362 -15.14 9.89 10.95
C MET A 362 -16.16 8.80 10.65
N GLU A 363 -17.16 8.66 11.50
CA GLU A 363 -18.22 7.65 11.42
C GLU A 363 -19.30 8.13 10.43
N ILE A 364 -19.46 7.43 9.31
CA ILE A 364 -20.54 7.68 8.34
C ILE A 364 -21.83 7.08 8.88
N VAL A 365 -22.85 7.93 9.02
CA VAL A 365 -24.18 7.56 9.49
C VAL A 365 -25.20 7.72 8.37
N GLU A 366 -26.14 6.78 8.29
CA GLU A 366 -27.27 6.82 7.36
C GLU A 366 -28.36 7.80 7.78
#